data_AF-A0AAW1Q0D1-F1
#
_entry.id   AF-A0AAW1Q0D1-F1
#
_cell.length_a   1.000
_cell.length_b   1.000
_cell.length_c   1.000
_cell.angle_alpha   90.00
_cell.angle_beta   90.00
_cell.angle_gamma   90.00
#
_symmetry.space_group_name_H-M   'P 1'
#
loop_
_entity.id
_entity.type
_entity.pdbx_description
1 polymer ?
#
loop_
_entity_poly.entity_id
_entity_poly.type
_entity_poly.pdbx_seq_one_letter_code
_entity_poly.pdbx_strand_id
1 'polypeptide(L)'
;MAEISVTDQEVEDWQHQIEDIVGWFDQLQAVDVSGVEPAAIADGKEQGSLRPDVPRAYENRDAIMESVPNKERSYVKVPKIM
;
A
#
# COMPACT_ATOMS: atom_id res chain seq x y z
N MET A 1 -7.32 -5.50 -5.19
CA MET A 1 -6.36 -5.63 -6.32
C MET A 1 -5.52 -4.37 -6.36
N ALA A 2 -4.29 -4.45 -6.85
CA ALA A 2 -3.29 -3.38 -6.76
C ALA A 2 -3.49 -2.20 -7.75
N GLU A 3 -4.64 -2.13 -8.45
CA GLU A 3 -4.95 -1.10 -9.47
C GLU A 3 -3.86 -1.00 -10.56
N ILE A 4 -3.41 -2.17 -11.04
CA ILE A 4 -2.42 -2.29 -12.10
C ILE A 4 -3.15 -2.75 -13.36
N SER A 5 -2.96 -2.03 -14.47
CA SER A 5 -3.38 -2.48 -15.79
C SER A 5 -2.38 -3.51 -16.31
N VAL A 6 -2.87 -4.68 -16.69
CA VAL A 6 -2.05 -5.81 -17.17
C VAL A 6 -2.55 -6.21 -18.55
N THR A 7 -1.63 -6.45 -19.48
CA THR A 7 -1.93 -6.94 -20.83
C THR A 7 -2.05 -8.46 -20.85
N ASP A 8 -2.72 -9.03 -21.86
CA ASP A 8 -2.89 -10.49 -21.98
C ASP A 8 -1.55 -11.24 -22.05
N GLN A 9 -0.54 -10.66 -22.71
CA GLN A 9 0.80 -11.25 -22.76
C GLN A 9 1.48 -11.26 -21.39
N GLU A 10 1.35 -10.17 -20.62
CA GLU A 10 1.88 -10.12 -19.25
C GLU A 10 1.16 -11.09 -18.33
N VAL A 11 -0.14 -11.34 -18.55
CA VAL A 11 -0.88 -12.38 -17.80
C VAL A 11 -0.26 -13.75 -18.04
N GLU A 12 -0.02 -14.13 -19.30
CA GLU A 12 0.60 -15.42 -19.63
C GLU A 12 1.99 -15.57 -18.99
N ASP A 13 2.80 -14.52 -19.04
CA ASP A 13 4.17 -14.54 -18.49
C ASP A 13 4.17 -14.56 -16.95
N TRP A 14 3.34 -13.73 -16.31
CA TRP A 14 3.33 -13.57 -14.86
C TRP A 14 2.61 -14.71 -14.16
N GLN A 15 1.67 -15.37 -14.82
CA GLN A 15 0.97 -16.50 -14.22
C GLN A 15 1.97 -17.56 -13.73
N HIS A 16 2.89 -17.99 -14.58
CA HIS A 16 3.90 -18.97 -14.21
C HIS A 16 4.87 -18.46 -13.14
N GLN A 17 5.29 -17.20 -13.22
CA GLN A 17 6.19 -16.60 -12.23
C GLN A 17 5.54 -16.52 -10.84
N ILE A 18 4.25 -16.17 -10.78
CA ILE A 18 3.49 -16.11 -9.54
C ILE A 18 3.28 -17.52 -8.99
N GLU A 19 2.96 -18.50 -9.83
CA GLU A 19 2.85 -19.91 -9.43
C GLU A 19 4.15 -20.42 -8.80
N ASP A 20 5.31 -20.13 -9.41
CA ASP A 20 6.63 -20.50 -8.87
C ASP A 20 6.91 -19.84 -7.51
N ILE A 21 6.59 -18.54 -7.37
CA ILE A 21 6.76 -17.81 -6.11
C ILE A 21 5.87 -18.39 -5.02
N VAL A 22 4.60 -18.63 -5.31
CA VAL A 22 3.65 -19.21 -4.35
C VAL A 22 4.10 -20.62 -3.95
N GLY A 23 4.53 -21.45 -4.90
CA GLY A 23 5.06 -22.78 -4.61
C GLY A 23 6.34 -22.75 -3.78
N TRP A 24 7.18 -21.73 -3.95
CA TRP A 24 8.34 -21.53 -3.05
C TRP A 24 7.89 -21.20 -1.62
N PHE A 25 6.86 -20.38 -1.43
CA PHE A 25 6.31 -20.05 -0.11
C PHE A 25 5.65 -21.25 0.60
N ASP A 26 5.16 -22.26 -0.12
CA ASP A 26 4.57 -23.46 0.49
C ASP A 26 5.54 -24.21 1.43
N GLN A 27 6.86 -24.02 1.25
CA GLN A 27 7.87 -24.57 2.16
C GLN A 27 7.67 -24.10 3.63
N LEU A 28 7.09 -22.91 3.83
CA LEU A 28 6.81 -22.38 5.16
C LEU A 28 5.72 -23.15 5.89
N GLN A 29 4.82 -23.83 5.17
CA GLN A 29 3.75 -24.64 5.78
C GLN A 29 4.28 -25.89 6.49
N ALA A 30 5.52 -26.30 6.23
CA ALA A 30 6.15 -27.43 6.91
C ALA A 30 6.53 -27.13 8.37
N VAL A 31 6.46 -25.87 8.80
CA VAL A 31 6.83 -25.43 10.14
C VAL A 31 5.57 -25.26 11.00
N ASP A 32 5.51 -25.94 12.15
CA ASP A 32 4.46 -25.73 13.14
C ASP A 32 4.71 -24.42 13.90
N VAL A 33 3.75 -23.49 13.79
CA VAL A 33 3.76 -22.19 14.46
C VAL A 33 2.68 -22.11 15.56
N SER A 34 2.14 -23.24 15.99
CA SER A 34 1.15 -23.29 17.08
C SER A 34 1.70 -22.64 18.35
N GLY A 35 0.94 -21.65 18.87
CA GLY A 35 1.30 -20.90 20.07
C GLY A 35 2.35 -19.81 19.87
N VAL A 36 2.78 -19.53 18.63
CA VAL A 36 3.65 -18.40 18.30
C VAL A 36 2.81 -17.19 17.91
N GLU A 37 2.95 -16.10 18.66
CA GLU A 37 2.26 -14.83 18.36
C GLU A 37 2.84 -14.17 17.09
N PRO A 38 2.02 -13.61 16.20
CA PRO A 38 2.48 -12.91 15.00
C PRO A 38 3.33 -11.66 15.35
N ALA A 39 4.52 -11.56 14.74
CA ALA A 39 5.41 -10.43 14.93
C ALA A 39 5.06 -9.25 13.99
N ALA A 40 3.90 -8.61 14.21
CA ALA A 40 3.44 -7.50 13.38
C ALA A 40 4.27 -6.20 13.56
N ILE A 41 4.88 -6.01 14.73
CA ILE A 41 5.73 -4.86 15.05
C ILE A 41 7.05 -5.39 15.61
N ALA A 42 8.17 -4.94 15.03
CA ALA A 42 9.50 -5.48 15.32
C ALA A 42 9.94 -5.36 16.80
N ASP A 43 9.45 -4.37 17.54
CA ASP A 43 9.79 -4.15 18.96
C ASP A 43 8.72 -4.66 19.94
N GLY A 44 7.64 -5.29 19.45
CA GLY A 44 6.55 -5.83 20.26
C GLY A 44 5.76 -4.78 21.04
N LYS A 45 5.97 -3.48 20.78
CA LYS A 45 5.26 -2.40 21.48
C LYS A 45 4.09 -1.95 20.63
N GLU A 46 2.92 -2.52 20.92
CA GLU A 46 1.65 -1.88 20.56
C GLU A 46 1.42 -0.67 21.46
N GLN A 47 2.18 0.41 21.23
CA GLN A 47 1.84 1.70 21.81
C GLN A 47 1.30 2.58 20.70
N GLY A 48 -0.02 2.59 20.57
CA GLY A 48 -0.75 3.54 19.75
C GLY A 48 -0.37 4.96 20.17
N SER A 49 0.54 5.58 19.42
CA SER A 49 0.95 6.96 19.65
C SER A 49 -0.24 7.86 19.35
N LEU A 50 -0.90 8.36 20.38
CA LEU A 50 -1.99 9.31 20.23
C LEU A 50 -1.42 10.70 19.97
N ARG A 51 -1.84 11.32 18.86
CA ARG A 51 -1.54 12.73 18.57
C ARG A 51 -2.43 13.62 19.45
N PRO A 52 -1.90 14.70 20.06
CA PRO A 52 -2.73 15.66 20.79
C PRO A 52 -3.70 16.38 19.84
N ASP A 53 -4.89 16.72 20.35
CA ASP A 53 -5.91 17.45 19.61
C ASP A 53 -5.62 18.97 19.59
N VAL A 54 -4.57 19.34 18.86
CA VAL A 54 -4.15 20.73 18.69
C VAL A 54 -4.17 21.07 17.20
N PRO A 55 -4.79 22.20 16.79
CA PRO A 55 -4.76 22.66 15.41
C PRO A 55 -3.35 22.92 14.91
N ARG A 56 -3.06 22.56 13.66
CA ARG A 56 -1.82 22.92 12.96
C ARG A 56 -2.16 23.53 11.61
N ALA A 57 -1.65 24.73 11.35
CA ALA A 57 -1.68 25.33 10.03
C ALA A 57 -0.56 24.74 9.17
N TYR A 58 -0.84 24.47 7.90
CA TYR A 58 0.14 24.00 6.93
C TYR A 58 0.33 25.10 5.88
N GLU A 59 1.50 25.74 5.88
CA GLU A 59 1.80 26.91 5.03
C GLU A 59 2.17 26.51 3.60
N ASN A 60 2.56 25.25 3.38
CA ASN A 60 3.10 24.74 2.13
C ASN A 60 2.02 24.34 1.10
N ARG A 61 0.83 24.94 1.16
CA ARG A 61 -0.29 24.58 0.28
C ARG A 61 0.08 24.73 -1.21
N ASP A 62 0.72 25.83 -1.56
CA ASP A 62 1.09 26.10 -2.95
C ASP A 62 2.12 25.08 -3.45
N ALA A 63 3.13 24.76 -2.63
CA ALA A 63 4.12 23.73 -2.91
C ALA A 63 3.50 22.32 -3.07
N ILE A 64 2.47 21.98 -2.28
CA ILE A 64 1.71 20.72 -2.46
C ILE A 64 0.97 20.73 -3.79
N MET A 65 0.37 21.85 -4.18
CA MET A 65 -0.37 21.98 -5.44
C MET A 65 0.54 22.03 -6.68
N GLU A 66 1.85 22.23 -6.51
CA GLU A 66 2.84 22.10 -7.58
C GLU A 66 3.09 20.64 -7.96
N SER A 67 2.99 19.69 -7.03
CA SER A 67 3.16 18.26 -7.34
C SER A 67 1.92 17.61 -7.98
N VAL A 68 0.82 18.36 -8.11
CA VAL A 68 -0.45 17.85 -8.66
C VAL A 68 -0.40 17.89 -10.19
N PRO A 69 -0.52 16.73 -10.88
CA PRO A 69 -0.43 16.68 -12.34
C PRO A 69 -1.56 17.43 -13.06
N ASN A 70 -2.78 17.37 -12.51
CA ASN A 70 -3.95 18.01 -13.09
C ASN A 70 -4.70 18.82 -12.04
N LYS A 71 -4.67 20.14 -12.17
CA LYS A 71 -5.31 21.08 -11.23
C LYS A 71 -6.18 22.08 -11.96
N GLU A 72 -7.28 22.45 -11.32
CA GLU A 72 -8.17 23.51 -11.79
C GLU A 72 -8.37 24.51 -10.65
N ARG A 73 -7.81 25.71 -10.82
CA ARG A 73 -7.74 26.75 -9.77
C ARG A 73 -7.10 26.19 -8.48
N SER A 74 -7.93 25.98 -7.46
CA SER A 74 -7.55 25.52 -6.12
C SER A 74 -7.88 24.05 -5.85
N TYR A 75 -8.29 23.31 -6.89
CA TYR A 75 -8.77 21.92 -6.77
C TYR A 75 -7.90 20.97 -7.59
N VAL A 76 -7.76 19.74 -7.09
CA VAL A 76 -7.22 18.61 -7.85
C VAL A 76 -8.31 18.12 -8.79
N LYS A 77 -8.01 18.03 -10.08
CA LYS A 77 -8.97 17.59 -11.09
C LYS A 77 -8.78 16.10 -11.35
N VAL A 78 -9.85 15.32 -11.12
CA VAL A 78 -9.91 13.88 -11.39
C VAL A 78 -11.06 13.56 -12.35
N PRO A 79 -11.03 12.41 -13.05
CA PRO A 79 -12.18 11.93 -13.82
C PRO A 79 -13.42 11.83 -12.93
N LYS A 80 -14.58 12.20 -13.49
CA LYS A 80 -15.85 12.10 -12.78
C LYS A 80 -16.21 10.62 -12.59
N ILE A 81 -16.49 10.23 -11.35
CA ILE A 81 -17.04 8.91 -11.03
C ILE A 81 -18.52 8.91 -11.43
N MET A 82 -18.96 7.89 -12.17
CA MET A 82 -20.38 7.64 -12.48
C MET A 82 -20.97 6.62 -11.52
#